data_AF-A0A4U5MCD6-F1
#
_entry.id   AF-A0A4U5MCD6-F1
#
_cell.length_a   1.000
_cell.length_b   1.000
_cell.length_c   1.000
_cell.angle_alpha   90.00
_cell.angle_beta   90.00
_cell.angle_gamma   90.00
#
_symmetry.space_group_name_H-M   'P 1'
#
loop_
_entity.id
_entity.type
_entity.pdbx_description
1 polymer ?
#
loop_
_entity_poly.entity_id
_entity_poly.type
_entity_poly.pdbx_seq_one_letter_code
_entity_poly.pdbx_strand_id
1 'polypeptide(L)'
;MVYAVKDPNRNPNLIFWFGSVLYSLEHGIPFGNIFIATDRLVAVQSPLLYGKRYSKLIFRAYVFIVPTSSVVTLLLFSFNQTFQPPGINFGQHVNILALHVFQAFNVGFCFINTVISVAFLLCLMKFVKRQSTGVNTSLLQTMKRVRSK
;
A
#
# COMPACT_ATOMS: atom_id res chain seq x y z
N MET A 1 24.70 22.49 -0.98
CA MET A 1 24.44 21.48 -2.04
C MET A 1 24.64 22.07 -3.45
N VAL A 2 25.75 22.78 -3.71
CA VAL A 2 25.98 23.53 -4.97
C VAL A 2 27.08 22.91 -5.84
N TYR A 3 27.87 21.98 -5.30
CA TYR A 3 29.01 21.36 -6.00
C TYR A 3 28.64 20.16 -6.88
N ALA A 4 27.44 19.58 -6.74
CA ALA A 4 26.99 18.45 -7.57
C ALA A 4 26.36 18.86 -8.92
N VAL A 5 26.37 20.16 -9.24
CA VAL A 5 25.63 20.75 -10.37
C VAL A 5 26.49 20.83 -11.65
N LYS A 6 27.80 20.55 -11.58
CA LYS A 6 28.76 20.80 -12.68
C LYS A 6 29.62 19.58 -13.06
N ASP A 7 29.13 18.36 -12.94
CA ASP A 7 29.84 17.21 -13.53
C ASP A 7 29.49 17.06 -15.02
N PRO A 8 30.43 17.30 -15.95
CA PRO A 8 30.19 17.17 -17.39
C PRO A 8 30.01 15.72 -17.85
N ASN A 9 30.25 14.74 -16.96
CA ASN A 9 30.16 13.31 -17.24
C ASN A 9 28.85 12.66 -16.75
N ARG A 10 27.86 13.48 -16.37
CA ARG A 10 26.59 13.00 -15.82
C ARG A 10 25.75 12.40 -16.94
N ASN A 11 25.55 11.08 -16.91
CA ASN A 11 24.81 10.38 -17.95
C ASN A 11 23.29 10.60 -17.76
N PRO A 12 22.62 11.40 -18.63
CA PRO A 12 21.20 11.74 -18.47
C PRO A 12 20.29 10.51 -18.57
N ASN A 13 20.70 9.50 -19.33
CA ASN A 13 19.98 8.23 -19.43
C ASN A 13 19.94 7.49 -18.09
N LEU A 14 21.02 7.56 -17.32
CA LEU A 14 21.12 6.89 -16.03
C LEU A 14 20.20 7.56 -14.99
N ILE A 15 20.12 8.90 -15.03
CA ILE A 15 19.17 9.67 -14.20
C ILE A 15 17.72 9.31 -14.56
N PHE A 16 17.42 9.21 -15.85
CA PHE A 16 16.09 8.84 -16.34
C PHE A 16 15.69 7.43 -15.91
N TRP A 17 16.51 6.41 -16.22
CA TRP A 17 16.18 5.02 -15.88
C TRP A 17 16.08 4.79 -14.37
N PHE A 18 17.01 5.36 -13.61
CA PHE A 18 16.99 5.22 -12.15
C PHE A 18 15.78 5.92 -11.53
N GLY A 19 15.45 7.13 -12.00
CA GLY A 19 14.24 7.83 -11.59
C GLY A 19 12.97 7.08 -11.95
N SER A 20 12.86 6.58 -13.18
CA SER A 20 11.70 5.81 -13.64
C SER A 20 11.47 4.56 -12.81
N VAL A 21 12.54 3.82 -12.47
CA VAL A 21 12.45 2.63 -11.61
C VAL A 21 12.02 3.02 -10.20
N LEU A 22 12.64 4.04 -9.60
CA LEU A 22 12.30 4.50 -8.24
C LEU A 22 10.83 4.93 -8.13
N TYR A 23 10.37 5.79 -9.05
CA TYR A 23 8.98 6.25 -9.05
C TYR A 23 7.99 5.11 -9.31
N SER A 24 8.36 4.13 -10.14
CA SER A 24 7.52 2.95 -10.40
C SER A 24 7.40 2.01 -9.19
N LEU A 25 8.46 1.90 -8.39
CA LEU A 25 8.44 1.19 -7.11
C LEU A 25 7.63 1.95 -6.06
N GLU A 26 7.83 3.27 -5.96
CA GLU A 26 7.09 4.13 -5.05
C GLU A 26 5.58 4.07 -5.31
N HIS A 27 5.17 4.06 -6.58
CA HIS A 27 3.77 3.95 -6.98
C HIS A 27 3.12 2.62 -6.55
N GLY A 28 3.90 1.55 -6.36
CA GLY A 28 3.38 0.26 -5.90
C GLY A 28 3.05 0.22 -4.39
N ILE A 29 3.67 1.10 -3.59
CA ILE A 29 3.55 1.08 -2.12
C ILE A 29 2.10 1.32 -1.65
N PRO A 30 1.36 2.35 -2.14
CA PRO A 30 -0.02 2.58 -1.73
C PRO A 30 -0.95 1.41 -2.03
N PHE A 31 -0.80 0.76 -3.19
CA PHE A 31 -1.58 -0.43 -3.54
C PHE A 31 -1.34 -1.56 -2.55
N GLY A 32 -0.07 -1.83 -2.24
CA GLY A 32 0.27 -2.88 -1.29
C GLY A 32 -0.32 -2.63 0.09
N ASN A 33 -0.26 -1.38 0.57
CA ASN A 33 -0.87 -1.01 1.84
C ASN A 33 -2.39 -1.22 1.87
N ILE A 34 -3.10 -0.88 0.79
CA ILE A 34 -4.56 -1.12 0.69
C ILE A 34 -4.88 -2.61 0.75
N PHE A 35 -4.12 -3.45 0.03
CA PHE A 35 -4.32 -4.89 0.06
C PHE A 35 -4.09 -5.47 1.45
N ILE A 36 -3.03 -5.04 2.14
CA ILE A 36 -2.73 -5.47 3.51
C ILE A 36 -3.84 -5.02 4.47
N ALA A 37 -4.30 -3.77 4.37
CA ALA A 37 -5.36 -3.25 5.22
C ALA A 37 -6.69 -3.99 4.99
N THR A 38 -7.01 -4.30 3.72
CA THR A 38 -8.20 -5.06 3.33
C THR A 38 -8.12 -6.51 3.81
N ASP A 39 -6.97 -7.17 3.63
CA ASP A 39 -6.72 -8.53 4.10
C ASP A 39 -6.99 -8.66 5.60
N ARG A 40 -6.43 -7.74 6.39
CA ARG A 40 -6.62 -7.66 7.84
C ARG A 40 -8.09 -7.38 8.22
N LEU A 41 -8.77 -6.50 7.49
CA LEU A 41 -10.18 -6.21 7.71
C LEU A 41 -11.07 -7.44 7.50
N VAL A 42 -10.85 -8.16 6.40
CA VAL A 42 -11.62 -9.38 6.07
C VAL A 42 -11.34 -10.49 7.08
N ALA A 43 -10.10 -10.63 7.54
CA ALA A 43 -9.71 -11.60 8.56
C ALA A 43 -10.46 -11.37 9.89
N VAL A 44 -10.62 -10.11 10.32
CA VAL A 44 -11.34 -9.77 11.56
C VAL A 44 -12.85 -9.88 11.39
N GLN A 45 -13.40 -9.46 10.25
CA GLN A 45 -14.85 -9.50 10.03
C GLN A 45 -15.37 -10.94 9.81
N SER A 46 -14.59 -11.80 9.15
CA SER A 46 -15.06 -13.10 8.68
C SER A 46 -13.98 -14.19 8.76
N PRO A 47 -13.52 -14.58 9.97
CA PRO A 47 -12.36 -15.47 10.15
C PRO A 47 -12.53 -16.84 9.47
N LEU A 48 -13.74 -17.41 9.46
CA LEU A 48 -14.02 -18.73 8.87
C LEU A 48 -13.96 -18.72 7.33
N LEU A 49 -14.47 -17.67 6.70
CA LEU A 49 -14.44 -17.52 5.25
C LEU A 49 -13.06 -17.08 4.75
N TYR A 50 -12.36 -16.29 5.58
CA TYR A 50 -11.01 -15.83 5.31
C TYR A 50 -10.03 -16.99 5.08
N GLY A 51 -9.98 -17.94 6.00
CA GLY A 51 -9.09 -19.10 5.91
C GLY A 51 -9.39 -20.06 4.75
N LYS A 52 -10.64 -20.09 4.27
CA LYS A 52 -11.05 -20.97 3.16
C LYS A 52 -10.80 -20.36 1.78
N ARG A 53 -11.18 -19.09 1.56
CA ARG A 53 -11.25 -18.51 0.21
C ARG A 53 -10.58 -17.14 0.08
N TYR A 54 -10.83 -16.22 1.00
CA TYR A 54 -10.43 -14.82 0.79
C TYR A 54 -8.92 -14.59 0.89
N SER A 55 -8.20 -15.27 1.78
CA SER A 55 -6.74 -15.12 1.91
C SER A 55 -6.00 -15.41 0.58
N LYS A 56 -6.34 -16.53 -0.08
CA LYS A 56 -5.73 -16.90 -1.37
C LYS A 56 -6.13 -15.93 -2.50
N LEU A 57 -7.37 -15.44 -2.49
CA LEU A 57 -7.86 -14.50 -3.50
C LEU A 57 -7.15 -13.14 -3.39
N ILE A 58 -7.09 -12.59 -2.18
CA ILE A 58 -6.46 -11.30 -1.90
C ILE A 58 -4.96 -11.37 -2.20
N PHE A 59 -4.29 -12.45 -1.79
CA PHE A 59 -2.87 -12.65 -2.10
C PHE A 59 -2.60 -12.74 -3.61
N ARG A 60 -3.41 -13.49 -4.36
CA ARG A 60 -3.29 -13.55 -5.83
C ARG A 60 -3.49 -12.17 -6.44
N ALA A 61 -4.56 -11.46 -6.05
CA ALA A 61 -4.83 -10.11 -6.55
C ALA A 61 -3.65 -9.16 -6.26
N TYR A 62 -3.09 -9.19 -5.05
CA TYR A 62 -1.91 -8.41 -4.67
C TYR A 62 -0.69 -8.71 -5.56
N VAL A 63 -0.36 -10.00 -5.75
CA VAL A 63 0.79 -10.44 -6.56
C VAL A 63 0.63 -10.07 -8.04
N PHE A 64 -0.60 -9.97 -8.56
CA PHE A 64 -0.82 -9.52 -9.93
C PHE A 64 -0.87 -7.98 -10.04
N ILE A 65 -1.61 -7.30 -9.17
CA ILE A 65 -1.91 -5.86 -9.31
C ILE A 65 -0.70 -4.98 -8.99
N VAL A 66 0.08 -5.31 -7.95
CA VAL A 66 1.22 -4.47 -7.57
C VAL A 66 2.31 -4.46 -8.66
N PRO A 67 2.82 -5.61 -9.15
CA PRO A 67 3.83 -5.61 -10.20
C PRO A 67 3.31 -5.04 -11.53
N THR A 68 2.05 -5.33 -11.90
CA THR A 68 1.46 -4.75 -13.12
C THR A 68 1.36 -3.23 -13.03
N SER A 69 0.99 -2.67 -11.87
CA SER A 69 0.97 -1.21 -11.67
C SER A 69 2.36 -0.58 -11.82
N SER A 70 3.41 -1.22 -11.30
CA SER A 70 4.79 -0.76 -11.46
C SER A 70 5.27 -0.84 -12.91
N VAL A 71 4.94 -1.91 -13.64
CA VAL A 71 5.28 -2.05 -15.07
C VAL A 71 4.55 -1.00 -15.92
N VAL A 72 3.26 -0.78 -15.68
CA VAL A 72 2.47 0.25 -16.37
C VAL A 72 3.04 1.64 -16.12
N THR A 73 3.43 1.94 -14.89
CA THR A 73 4.05 3.23 -14.53
C THR A 73 5.38 3.44 -15.25
N LEU A 74 6.22 2.40 -15.30
CA LEU A 74 7.50 2.43 -16.02
C LEU A 74 7.32 2.65 -17.53
N LEU A 75 6.34 1.97 -18.14
CA LEU A 75 6.00 2.17 -19.55
C LEU A 75 5.49 3.59 -19.81
N LEU A 76 4.62 4.12 -18.95
CA LEU A 76 4.08 5.47 -19.09
C LEU A 76 5.18 6.53 -18.99
N PHE A 77 6.18 6.35 -18.12
CA PHE A 77 7.36 7.23 -18.09
C PHE A 77 8.27 7.06 -19.30
N SER A 78 8.41 5.84 -19.82
CA SER A 78 9.15 5.57 -21.07
C SER A 78 8.51 6.27 -22.28
N PHE A 79 7.18 6.30 -22.37
CA PHE A 79 6.46 6.94 -23.49
C PHE A 79 6.32 8.46 -23.36
N ASN A 80 6.41 9.02 -22.15
CA ASN A 80 6.26 10.47 -21.89
C ASN A 80 7.61 11.17 -21.63
N GLN A 81 8.67 10.69 -22.28
CA GLN A 81 10.00 11.25 -22.14
C GLN A 81 10.06 12.63 -22.83
N THR A 82 10.15 13.70 -22.03
CA THR A 82 10.32 15.07 -22.51
C THR A 82 11.58 15.61 -21.88
N PHE A 83 12.69 15.59 -22.62
CA PHE A 83 13.97 16.13 -22.15
C PHE A 83 13.96 17.65 -22.23
N GLN A 84 14.17 18.33 -21.10
CA GLN A 84 14.39 19.77 -21.03
C GLN A 84 15.79 20.08 -20.47
N PRO A 85 16.68 20.74 -21.23
CA PRO A 85 17.98 21.17 -20.70
C PRO A 85 17.78 22.23 -19.60
N PRO A 86 18.56 22.21 -18.50
CA PRO A 86 19.81 21.48 -18.25
C PRO A 86 19.67 20.03 -17.70
N GLY A 87 18.47 19.46 -17.58
CA GLY A 87 18.27 18.04 -17.23
C GLY A 87 18.95 17.60 -15.92
N ILE A 88 18.82 18.38 -14.86
CA ILE A 88 19.50 18.11 -13.57
C ILE A 88 18.69 17.14 -12.70
N ASN A 89 17.36 17.14 -12.87
CA ASN A 89 16.41 16.34 -12.10
C ASN A 89 15.57 15.41 -12.99
N PHE A 90 15.07 14.30 -12.41
CA PHE A 90 14.19 13.36 -13.13
C PHE A 90 12.94 14.04 -13.72
N GLY A 91 12.34 14.98 -12.99
CA GLY A 91 11.19 15.76 -13.47
C GLY A 91 11.48 16.65 -14.69
N GLN A 92 12.74 16.80 -15.10
CA GLN A 92 13.12 17.50 -16.34
C GLN A 92 13.38 16.53 -17.52
N HIS A 93 13.29 15.23 -17.27
CA HIS A 93 13.39 14.17 -18.29
C HIS A 93 12.02 13.53 -18.60
N VAL A 94 10.99 13.88 -17.83
CA VAL A 94 9.63 13.37 -17.92
C VAL A 94 8.66 14.54 -17.86
N ASN A 95 7.51 14.40 -18.50
CA ASN A 95 6.45 15.40 -18.40
C ASN A 95 6.06 15.63 -16.93
N ILE A 96 6.32 16.84 -16.42
CA ILE A 96 6.02 17.26 -15.04
C ILE A 96 4.54 17.07 -14.69
N LEU A 97 3.65 17.26 -15.67
CA LEU A 97 2.22 17.06 -15.49
C LEU A 97 1.90 15.59 -15.21
N ALA A 98 2.54 14.66 -15.92
CA ALA A 98 2.39 13.23 -15.65
C ALA A 98 2.83 12.90 -14.22
N LEU A 99 3.99 13.44 -13.80
CA LEU A 99 4.52 13.22 -12.44
C LEU A 99 3.56 13.75 -11.37
N HIS A 100 2.97 14.94 -11.57
CA HIS A 100 1.95 15.47 -10.65
C HIS A 100 0.67 14.63 -10.61
N VAL A 101 0.21 14.11 -11.76
CA VAL A 101 -0.96 13.24 -11.81
C VAL A 101 -0.71 11.95 -11.03
N PHE A 102 0.44 11.30 -11.24
CA PHE A 102 0.83 10.10 -10.46
C PHE A 102 0.92 10.39 -8.97
N GLN A 103 1.46 11.56 -8.59
CA GLN A 103 1.52 11.97 -7.20
C GLN A 103 0.13 12.19 -6.60
N ALA A 104 -0.79 12.81 -7.33
CA ALA A 104 -2.18 12.98 -6.91
C ALA A 104 -2.88 11.63 -6.72
N PHE A 105 -2.65 10.66 -7.62
CA PHE A 105 -3.13 9.28 -7.46
C PHE A 105 -2.57 8.63 -6.19
N ASN A 106 -1.26 8.73 -5.94
CA ASN A 106 -0.62 8.19 -4.73
C ASN A 106 -1.26 8.76 -3.46
N VAL A 107 -1.43 10.08 -3.41
CA VAL A 107 -2.08 10.76 -2.27
C VAL A 107 -3.51 10.25 -2.08
N GLY A 108 -4.29 10.11 -3.16
CA GLY A 108 -5.65 9.56 -3.11
C GLY A 108 -5.70 8.14 -2.54
N PHE A 109 -4.82 7.25 -2.99
CA PHE A 109 -4.73 5.89 -2.45
C PHE A 109 -4.27 5.86 -0.99
N CYS A 110 -3.38 6.76 -0.57
CA CYS A 110 -3.01 6.93 0.83
C CYS A 110 -4.22 7.32 1.70
N PHE A 111 -5.08 8.23 1.22
CA PHE A 111 -6.33 8.57 1.94
C PHE A 111 -7.25 7.36 2.09
N ILE A 112 -7.45 6.58 1.01
CA ILE A 112 -8.26 5.35 1.05
C ILE A 112 -7.67 4.35 2.06
N ASN A 113 -6.35 4.16 2.02
CA ASN A 113 -5.65 3.26 2.94
C ASN A 113 -5.85 3.66 4.42
N THR A 114 -5.79 4.97 4.70
CA THR A 114 -6.06 5.50 6.05
C THR A 114 -7.49 5.19 6.48
N VAL A 115 -8.48 5.39 5.61
CA VAL A 115 -9.89 5.08 5.91
C VAL A 115 -10.10 3.60 6.21
N ILE A 116 -9.53 2.70 5.38
CA ILE A 116 -9.62 1.24 5.60
C ILE A 116 -8.93 0.85 6.89
N SER A 117 -7.76 1.44 7.19
CA SER A 117 -7.01 1.17 8.41
C SER A 117 -7.78 1.59 9.67
N VAL A 118 -8.45 2.74 9.64
CA VAL A 118 -9.33 3.18 10.73
C VAL A 118 -10.52 2.23 10.89
N ALA A 119 -11.17 1.82 9.79
CA ALA A 119 -12.25 0.83 9.83
C ALA A 119 -11.79 -0.50 10.44
N PHE A 120 -10.59 -0.97 10.06
CA PHE A 120 -9.97 -2.16 10.64
C PHE A 120 -9.77 -2.02 12.16
N LEU A 121 -9.20 -0.90 12.62
CA LEU A 121 -9.00 -0.64 14.05
C LEU A 121 -10.33 -0.67 14.82
N LEU A 122 -11.37 -0.03 14.29
CA LEU A 122 -12.70 -0.04 14.92
C LEU A 122 -13.30 -1.45 14.99
N CYS A 123 -13.17 -2.24 13.92
CA CYS A 123 -13.60 -3.64 13.90
C CYS A 123 -12.81 -4.49 14.89
N LEU A 124 -11.49 -4.31 14.95
CA LEU A 124 -10.61 -5.03 15.87
C LEU A 124 -10.95 -4.71 17.32
N MET A 125 -11.15 -3.44 17.68
CA MET A 125 -11.56 -3.04 19.03
C MET A 125 -12.89 -3.70 19.44
N LYS A 126 -13.88 -3.73 18.52
CA LYS A 126 -15.15 -4.41 18.77
C LYS A 126 -14.96 -5.92 18.94
N PHE A 127 -14.11 -6.55 18.12
CA PHE A 127 -13.81 -7.97 18.20
C PHE A 127 -13.14 -8.34 19.53
N VAL A 128 -12.09 -7.60 19.93
CA VAL A 128 -11.37 -7.81 21.19
C VAL A 128 -12.30 -7.63 22.40
N LYS A 129 -13.16 -6.60 22.39
CA LYS A 129 -14.14 -6.38 23.47
C LYS A 129 -15.13 -7.55 23.59
N ARG A 130 -15.60 -8.10 22.47
CA ARG A 130 -16.49 -9.28 22.47
C ARG A 130 -15.78 -10.52 23.00
N GLN A 131 -14.53 -10.74 22.61
CA GLN A 131 -13.74 -11.88 23.08
C GLN A 131 -13.50 -11.81 24.60
N SER A 132 -13.13 -10.63 25.12
CA SER A 132 -12.98 -10.41 26.57
C SER A 132 -14.27 -10.67 27.35
N THR A 133 -15.41 -10.20 26.84
CA THR A 133 -16.72 -10.42 27.48
C THR A 133 -17.12 -11.90 27.48
N GLY A 134 -16.86 -12.62 26.38
CA GLY A 134 -17.15 -14.05 26.25
C GLY A 134 -16.35 -14.91 27.24
N VAL A 135 -15.05 -14.63 27.39
CA VAL A 135 -14.16 -15.33 28.34
C VAL A 135 -14.61 -15.11 29.78
N ASN A 136 -14.95 -13.88 30.16
CA ASN A 136 -15.43 -13.60 31.51
C ASN A 136 -16.76 -14.30 31.82
N THR A 137 -17.63 -14.44 30.82
CA THR A 137 -18.93 -15.12 30.96
C THR A 137 -18.75 -16.63 31.14
N SER A 138 -17.85 -17.27 30.38
CA SER A 138 -17.57 -18.70 30.53
C SER A 138 -16.89 -19.02 31.87
N LEU A 139 -16.00 -18.14 32.34
CA LEU A 139 -15.38 -18.23 33.68
C LEU A 139 -16.43 -18.14 34.79
N LEU A 140 -17.36 -17.17 34.71
CA LEU A 140 -18.47 -17.02 35.66
C LEU A 140 -19.39 -18.24 35.69
N GLN A 141 -19.72 -18.83 34.55
CA GLN A 141 -20.52 -20.06 34.48
C GLN A 141 -19.78 -21.26 35.11
N THR A 142 -18.47 -21.33 34.91
CA THR A 142 -17.63 -22.39 35.50
C THR A 142 -17.57 -22.26 37.03
N MET A 143 -17.35 -21.04 37.55
CA MET A 143 -17.37 -20.78 38.99
C MET A 143 -18.74 -21.09 39.63
N LYS A 144 -19.86 -20.74 38.96
CA LYS A 144 -21.21 -21.08 39.45
C LYS A 144 -21.44 -22.59 39.52
N ARG A 145 -20.96 -23.37 38.54
CA ARG A 145 -21.06 -24.84 38.57
C ARG A 145 -20.25 -25.47 39.69
N VAL A 146 -19.06 -24.94 39.99
CA VAL A 146 -18.21 -25.44 41.09
C VAL A 146 -18.83 -25.16 42.45
N ARG A 147 -19.51 -24.02 42.63
CA ARG A 147 -20.15 -23.64 43.91
C ARG A 147 -21.50 -24.34 44.17
N SER A 148 -22.05 -25.03 43.18
CA SER A 148 -23.33 -25.77 43.27
C SER A 148 -23.14 -27.26 43.60
N LYS A 149 -21.91 -27.72 43.75
CA LYS A 149 -21.54 -29.04 44.26
C LYS A 149 -20.97 -28.88 45.67
#